data_AF-J8ZXE6-F1
#
_entry.id   AF-J8ZXE6-F1
#
_cell.length_a   1.000
_cell.length_b   1.000
_cell.length_c   1.000
_cell.angle_alpha   90.00
_cell.angle_beta   90.00
_cell.angle_gamma   90.00
#
_symmetry.space_group_name_H-M   'P 1'
#
loop_
_entity.id
_entity.type
_entity.pdbx_description
1 polymer ?
#
loop_
_entity_poly.entity_id
_entity_poly.type
_entity_poly.pdbx_seq_one_letter_code
_entity_poly.pdbx_strand_id
1 'polypeptide(L)'
;MLDFTRHSIISQKSIIEFIPVKYLRILEYMQNDFDRWSPTTAKYKDYTAHEIFQNSQLFEFHIPLIHDDFVVYRRIKHPLLRIAVHRNAIIKSCEFNWENNVLIGADCTIFDNIYFGQNVTILDNTTVYQNSYIGEGTFIGNDSLIGSNTYIGNNNILKEKVIINEGHLPSKILDRIDVYRKYALVSFDAWFRTSMFHTIIDDQNFFDINCVIKPMVTIMSNNLFSLNCYVGSRSHIDIGNMFSQNIYLPRNFLVANYGCFKKFFRIKDKAFLSHTNGFEIYNGYFSYRECTIDSVDYRVKDRIFFQAGNLFSKIDSVFPRKKYKILFTT
;
A
#
# COMPACT_ATOMS: atom_id res chain seq x y z
N MET A 1 -4.77 -18.50 -19.44
CA MET A 1 -4.69 -17.04 -19.32
C MET A 1 -4.20 -16.78 -17.89
N LEU A 2 -3.00 -16.25 -17.75
CA LEU A 2 -2.28 -16.12 -16.47
C LEU A 2 -3.19 -15.41 -15.43
N ASP A 3 -3.55 -16.01 -14.30
CA ASP A 3 -4.54 -15.40 -13.39
C ASP A 3 -4.08 -14.07 -12.76
N PHE A 4 -2.78 -13.74 -12.82
CA PHE A 4 -2.24 -12.43 -12.44
C PHE A 4 -2.50 -11.31 -13.48
N THR A 5 -3.16 -11.61 -14.61
CA THR A 5 -3.42 -10.64 -15.69
C THR A 5 -4.78 -9.96 -15.56
N ARG A 6 -5.58 -10.30 -14.55
CA ARG A 6 -6.93 -9.78 -14.36
C ARG A 6 -6.95 -8.50 -13.53
N HIS A 7 -6.17 -7.52 -13.95
CA HIS A 7 -6.37 -6.16 -13.47
C HIS A 7 -7.14 -5.40 -14.54
N SER A 8 -8.44 -5.26 -14.33
CA SER A 8 -9.27 -4.26 -14.98
C SER A 8 -8.89 -2.89 -14.41
N ILE A 9 -7.64 -2.47 -14.60
CA ILE A 9 -7.13 -1.19 -14.08
C ILE A 9 -7.89 -0.10 -14.83
N ILE A 10 -8.05 1.05 -14.20
CA ILE A 10 -8.44 2.30 -14.87
C ILE A 10 -7.46 2.65 -16.01
N SER A 11 -6.27 2.06 -15.99
CA SER A 11 -5.30 2.04 -17.09
C SER A 11 -5.61 0.87 -18.04
N GLN A 12 -5.72 1.15 -19.34
CA GLN A 12 -5.80 0.12 -20.39
C GLN A 12 -4.56 -0.80 -20.44
N LYS A 13 -3.49 -0.45 -19.73
CA LYS A 13 -2.23 -1.22 -19.67
C LYS A 13 -2.26 -2.22 -18.54
N SER A 14 -1.99 -3.48 -18.87
CA SER A 14 -1.90 -4.58 -17.90
C SER A 14 -0.65 -4.44 -17.00
N ILE A 15 -0.70 -4.97 -15.77
CA ILE A 15 0.48 -4.98 -14.86
C ILE A 15 1.72 -5.58 -15.51
N ILE A 16 1.54 -6.54 -16.42
CA ILE A 16 2.61 -7.20 -17.17
C ILE A 16 3.53 -6.19 -17.85
N GLU A 17 2.99 -5.07 -18.33
CA GLU A 17 3.79 -4.02 -18.98
C GLU A 17 4.81 -3.36 -18.05
N PHE A 18 4.61 -3.47 -16.73
CA PHE A 18 5.50 -2.90 -15.72
C PHE A 18 6.46 -3.92 -15.10
N ILE A 19 6.22 -5.23 -15.27
CA ILE A 19 7.08 -6.27 -14.70
C ILE A 19 8.19 -6.62 -15.70
N PRO A 20 9.48 -6.46 -15.32
CA PRO A 20 10.59 -6.89 -16.18
C PRO A 20 10.51 -8.38 -16.54
N VAL A 21 10.90 -8.73 -17.76
CA VAL A 21 10.80 -10.11 -18.30
C VAL A 21 11.40 -11.18 -17.37
N LYS A 22 12.52 -10.88 -16.69
CA LYS A 22 13.14 -11.80 -15.72
C LYS A 22 12.18 -12.20 -14.58
N TYR A 23 11.36 -11.27 -14.11
CA TYR A 23 10.37 -11.47 -13.05
C TYR A 23 9.11 -12.18 -13.55
N LEU A 24 8.68 -11.90 -14.78
CA LEU A 24 7.58 -12.63 -15.40
C LEU A 24 7.90 -14.13 -15.51
N ARG A 25 9.13 -14.48 -15.91
CA ARG A 25 9.52 -15.89 -16.04
C ARG A 25 9.49 -16.66 -14.72
N ILE A 26 9.90 -16.05 -13.60
CA ILE A 26 9.79 -16.71 -12.28
C ILE A 26 8.34 -16.80 -11.80
N LEU A 27 7.50 -15.81 -12.08
CA LEU A 27 6.06 -15.87 -11.79
C LEU A 27 5.37 -16.99 -12.61
N GLU A 28 5.68 -17.09 -13.90
CA GLU A 28 5.23 -18.19 -14.77
C GLU A 28 5.76 -19.54 -14.26
N TYR A 29 7.01 -19.60 -13.83
CA TYR A 29 7.61 -20.79 -13.25
C TYR A 29 6.84 -21.27 -12.00
N MET A 30 6.45 -20.35 -11.11
CA MET A 30 5.69 -20.65 -9.89
C MET A 30 4.29 -21.22 -10.11
N GLN A 31 3.73 -21.06 -11.31
CA GLN A 31 2.44 -21.65 -11.66
C GLN A 31 2.51 -23.15 -11.96
N ASN A 32 3.71 -23.67 -12.25
CA ASN A 32 3.89 -25.09 -12.45
C ASN A 32 3.95 -25.82 -11.11
N ASP A 33 3.60 -27.10 -11.11
CA ASP A 33 3.84 -27.94 -9.94
C ASP A 33 5.30 -28.37 -9.87
N PHE A 34 5.82 -28.37 -8.64
CA PHE A 34 7.21 -28.75 -8.36
C PHE A 34 7.23 -30.11 -7.67
N ASP A 35 7.90 -31.07 -8.30
CA ASP A 35 8.03 -32.42 -7.75
C ASP A 35 9.05 -32.51 -6.59
N ARG A 36 9.87 -31.47 -6.38
CA ARG A 36 10.98 -31.52 -5.43
C ARG A 36 10.97 -30.31 -4.49
N TRP A 37 10.63 -30.56 -3.23
CA TRP A 37 10.77 -29.61 -2.14
C TRP A 37 11.78 -30.15 -1.13
N SER A 38 12.65 -29.27 -0.64
CA SER A 38 13.66 -29.61 0.35
C SER A 38 13.32 -28.95 1.68
N PRO A 39 13.54 -29.63 2.82
CA PRO A 39 13.30 -29.03 4.12
C PRO A 39 14.38 -27.99 4.42
N THR A 40 14.05 -26.95 5.18
CA THR A 40 15.00 -25.87 5.54
C THR A 40 15.92 -26.24 6.73
N THR A 41 16.38 -27.49 6.83
CA THR A 41 17.21 -27.96 7.96
C THR A 41 18.67 -27.46 7.84
N ALA A 42 19.44 -27.60 8.93
CA ALA A 42 20.85 -27.21 9.00
C ALA A 42 21.70 -27.83 7.89
N LYS A 43 21.32 -29.01 7.39
CA LYS A 43 21.98 -29.69 6.27
C LYS A 43 21.97 -28.86 4.98
N TYR A 44 20.94 -28.05 4.77
CA TYR A 44 20.73 -27.27 3.55
C TYR A 44 20.94 -25.77 3.75
N LYS A 45 21.64 -25.37 4.82
CA LYS A 45 21.86 -23.96 5.17
C LYS A 45 22.43 -23.16 4.00
N ASP A 46 23.42 -23.70 3.29
CA ASP A 46 24.10 -23.03 2.17
C ASP A 46 23.19 -22.77 0.95
N TYR A 47 22.05 -23.46 0.86
CA TYR A 47 21.07 -23.32 -0.22
C TYR A 47 19.94 -22.35 0.13
N THR A 48 19.78 -21.99 1.41
CA THR A 48 18.73 -21.10 1.89
C THR A 48 19.33 -19.73 2.15
N ALA A 49 19.18 -18.81 1.19
CA ALA A 49 19.82 -17.49 1.24
C ALA A 49 19.35 -16.63 2.43
N HIS A 50 18.12 -16.83 2.91
CA HIS A 50 17.51 -15.98 3.94
C HIS A 50 17.49 -16.69 5.30
N GLU A 51 18.17 -16.09 6.28
CA GLU A 51 18.36 -16.65 7.63
C GLU A 51 17.04 -16.99 8.34
N ILE A 52 15.99 -16.20 8.11
CA ILE A 52 14.68 -16.39 8.74
C ILE A 52 14.00 -17.73 8.43
N PHE A 53 14.39 -18.40 7.34
CA PHE A 53 13.86 -19.71 6.97
C PHE A 53 14.77 -20.84 7.43
N GLN A 54 16.03 -20.57 7.74
CA GLN A 54 16.99 -21.59 8.13
C GLN A 54 16.61 -22.26 9.45
N ASN A 55 16.86 -23.57 9.53
CA ASN A 55 16.59 -24.41 10.70
C ASN A 55 15.12 -24.40 11.18
N SER A 56 14.18 -24.02 10.30
CA SER A 56 12.75 -24.05 10.61
C SER A 56 12.14 -25.42 10.30
N GLN A 57 11.20 -25.85 11.15
CA GLN A 57 10.33 -27.02 10.90
C GLN A 57 9.03 -26.64 10.18
N LEU A 58 8.85 -25.36 9.84
CA LEU A 58 7.61 -24.85 9.24
C LEU A 58 7.69 -24.68 7.73
N PHE A 59 8.91 -24.66 7.17
CA PHE A 59 9.16 -24.24 5.80
C PHE A 59 9.88 -25.31 4.99
N GLU A 60 9.61 -25.26 3.69
CA GLU A 60 10.35 -25.97 2.67
C GLU A 60 10.76 -24.96 1.59
N PHE A 61 11.81 -25.31 0.85
CA PHE A 61 12.32 -24.49 -0.22
C PHE A 61 12.52 -25.29 -1.52
N HIS A 62 12.54 -24.57 -2.62
CA HIS A 62 12.85 -25.05 -3.95
C HIS A 62 13.76 -24.02 -4.66
N ILE A 63 14.80 -24.49 -5.34
CA ILE A 63 15.68 -23.64 -6.15
C ILE A 63 15.39 -23.95 -7.62
N PRO A 64 14.82 -22.99 -8.38
CA PRO A 64 14.61 -23.17 -9.81
C PRO A 64 15.96 -23.34 -10.54
N LEU A 65 16.06 -24.31 -11.46
CA LEU A 65 17.31 -24.57 -12.20
C LEU A 65 17.73 -23.41 -13.12
N ILE A 66 16.76 -22.69 -13.69
CA ILE A 66 16.99 -21.60 -14.66
C ILE A 66 16.91 -20.22 -13.98
N HIS A 67 16.27 -20.14 -12.82
CA HIS A 67 16.09 -18.91 -12.03
C HIS A 67 16.71 -19.09 -10.65
N ASP A 68 17.96 -19.54 -10.63
CA ASP A 68 18.67 -19.86 -9.39
C ASP A 68 18.97 -18.63 -8.55
N ASP A 69 18.88 -17.42 -9.12
CA ASP A 69 18.82 -16.13 -8.41
C ASP A 69 17.66 -16.03 -7.39
N PHE A 70 16.65 -16.91 -7.49
CA PHE A 70 15.53 -16.99 -6.55
C PHE A 70 15.56 -18.26 -5.73
N VAL A 71 15.02 -18.16 -4.53
CA VAL A 71 14.59 -19.31 -3.74
C VAL A 71 13.08 -19.21 -3.55
N VAL A 72 12.36 -20.27 -3.91
CA VAL A 72 10.92 -20.37 -3.69
C VAL A 72 10.70 -21.05 -2.34
N TYR A 73 9.91 -20.43 -1.48
CA TYR A 73 9.55 -20.95 -0.16
C TYR A 73 8.06 -21.28 -0.09
N ARG A 74 7.71 -22.25 0.74
CA ARG A 74 6.33 -22.54 1.14
C ARG A 74 6.24 -22.98 2.59
N ARG A 75 5.03 -22.94 3.15
CA ARG A 75 4.71 -23.53 4.46
C ARG A 75 4.31 -24.99 4.29
N ILE A 76 4.82 -25.88 5.16
CA ILE A 76 4.48 -27.31 5.12
C ILE A 76 2.96 -27.53 5.27
N LYS A 77 2.32 -26.76 6.16
CA LYS A 77 0.86 -26.84 6.39
C LYS A 77 0.01 -26.24 5.27
N HIS A 78 0.59 -25.35 4.45
CA HIS A 78 -0.11 -24.65 3.37
C HIS A 78 0.74 -24.68 2.09
N PRO A 79 0.90 -25.87 1.45
CA PRO A 79 1.87 -26.07 0.38
C PRO A 79 1.54 -25.32 -0.91
N LEU A 80 0.31 -24.80 -1.02
CA LEU A 80 -0.14 -23.96 -2.14
C LEU A 80 0.28 -22.50 -1.98
N LEU A 81 0.68 -22.04 -0.79
CA LEU A 81 1.07 -20.65 -0.55
C LEU A 81 2.57 -20.49 -0.79
N ARG A 82 2.92 -20.16 -2.04
CA ARG A 82 4.31 -20.07 -2.52
C ARG A 82 4.77 -18.62 -2.61
N ILE A 83 6.02 -18.36 -2.24
CA ILE A 83 6.69 -17.07 -2.40
C ILE A 83 8.06 -17.26 -3.06
N ALA A 84 8.34 -16.50 -4.12
CA ALA A 84 9.68 -16.41 -4.70
C ALA A 84 10.41 -15.21 -4.11
N VAL A 85 11.60 -15.45 -3.57
CA VAL A 85 12.44 -14.41 -2.96
C VAL A 85 13.81 -14.42 -3.62
N HIS A 86 14.21 -13.29 -4.20
CA HIS A 86 15.56 -13.14 -4.75
C HIS A 86 16.60 -13.31 -3.64
N ARG A 87 17.72 -14.00 -3.90
CA ARG A 87 18.73 -14.36 -2.89
C ARG A 87 19.32 -13.19 -2.10
N ASN A 88 19.39 -12.01 -2.73
CA ASN A 88 19.93 -10.80 -2.10
C ASN A 88 18.89 -10.01 -1.29
N ALA A 89 17.62 -10.40 -1.31
CA ALA A 89 16.62 -9.74 -0.48
C ALA A 89 16.90 -10.01 1.01
N ILE A 90 16.50 -9.08 1.85
CA ILE A 90 16.66 -9.17 3.30
C ILE A 90 15.27 -9.20 3.92
N ILE A 91 14.95 -10.30 4.59
CA ILE A 91 13.72 -10.41 5.40
C ILE A 91 14.14 -10.40 6.87
N LYS A 92 13.67 -9.41 7.62
CA LYS A 92 14.14 -9.12 8.98
C LYS A 92 13.52 -10.01 10.05
N SER A 93 12.32 -10.52 9.83
CA SER A 93 11.59 -11.35 10.80
C SER A 93 10.75 -12.41 10.13
N CYS A 94 10.51 -13.51 10.85
CA CYS A 94 9.56 -14.55 10.48
C CYS A 94 8.10 -14.15 10.70
N GLU A 95 7.82 -13.00 11.32
CA GLU A 95 6.49 -12.43 11.50
C GLU A 95 5.96 -11.77 10.21
N PHE A 96 6.27 -12.32 9.04
CA PHE A 96 5.69 -11.88 7.78
C PHE A 96 4.85 -13.03 7.19
N ASN A 97 3.70 -12.68 6.65
CA ASN A 97 2.73 -13.61 6.10
C ASN A 97 2.54 -13.30 4.61
N TRP A 98 2.33 -14.33 3.82
CA TRP A 98 2.14 -14.24 2.38
C TRP A 98 1.11 -15.26 1.93
N GLU A 99 0.35 -14.89 0.91
CA GLU A 99 -0.51 -15.79 0.15
C GLU A 99 0.25 -16.39 -1.05
N ASN A 100 -0.46 -17.06 -1.94
CA ASN A 100 0.17 -17.68 -3.11
C ASN A 100 0.72 -16.65 -4.11
N ASN A 101 1.77 -17.06 -4.82
CA ASN A 101 2.35 -16.36 -5.97
C ASN A 101 2.88 -14.96 -5.62
N VAL A 102 3.45 -14.79 -4.43
CA VAL A 102 4.13 -13.56 -4.03
C VAL A 102 5.57 -13.56 -4.56
N LEU A 103 6.04 -12.40 -5.03
CA LEU A 103 7.39 -12.21 -5.56
C LEU A 103 8.09 -11.04 -4.88
N ILE A 104 9.33 -11.27 -4.42
CA ILE A 104 10.22 -10.25 -3.86
C ILE A 104 11.50 -10.18 -4.69
N GLY A 105 11.76 -8.99 -5.24
CA GLY A 105 12.92 -8.66 -6.06
C GLY A 105 14.24 -8.54 -5.30
N ALA A 106 15.29 -8.21 -6.04
CA ALA A 106 16.65 -8.10 -5.54
C ALA A 106 16.81 -6.90 -4.59
N ASP A 107 17.65 -7.07 -3.58
CA ASP A 107 18.03 -5.99 -2.65
C ASP A 107 16.84 -5.33 -1.92
N CYS A 108 15.69 -6.01 -1.91
CA CYS A 108 14.52 -5.60 -1.14
C CYS A 108 14.78 -5.79 0.36
N THR A 109 14.22 -4.90 1.18
CA THR A 109 14.23 -5.07 2.64
C THR A 109 12.81 -5.13 3.18
N ILE A 110 12.46 -6.28 3.77
CA ILE A 110 11.14 -6.57 4.33
C ILE A 110 11.22 -6.65 5.85
N PHE A 111 10.49 -5.78 6.54
CA PHE A 111 10.42 -5.71 8.00
C PHE A 111 9.34 -6.62 8.59
N ASP A 112 9.05 -6.45 9.88
CA ASP A 112 8.27 -7.36 10.70
C ASP A 112 6.76 -7.08 10.62
N ASN A 113 5.93 -8.07 10.91
CA ASN A 113 4.47 -7.94 10.96
C ASN A 113 3.89 -7.37 9.65
N ILE A 114 4.28 -7.99 8.52
CA ILE A 114 3.80 -7.63 7.18
C ILE A 114 2.90 -8.72 6.64
N TYR A 115 1.90 -8.33 5.85
CA TYR A 115 1.07 -9.24 5.09
C TYR A 115 1.12 -8.91 3.59
N PHE A 116 1.37 -9.93 2.77
CA PHE A 116 1.29 -9.89 1.32
C PHE A 116 0.14 -10.76 0.83
N GLY A 117 -0.86 -10.15 0.20
CA GLY A 117 -1.95 -10.85 -0.47
C GLY A 117 -1.48 -11.64 -1.69
N GLN A 118 -2.39 -12.39 -2.30
CA GLN A 118 -2.07 -13.25 -3.45
C GLN A 118 -1.53 -12.40 -4.61
N ASN A 119 -0.59 -12.91 -5.39
CA ASN A 119 -0.05 -12.21 -6.57
C ASN A 119 0.61 -10.84 -6.28
N VAL A 120 1.01 -10.55 -5.04
CA VAL A 120 1.78 -9.33 -4.75
C VAL A 120 3.17 -9.43 -5.38
N THR A 121 3.59 -8.38 -6.07
CA THR A 121 4.93 -8.28 -6.69
C THR A 121 5.65 -7.04 -6.18
N ILE A 122 6.85 -7.22 -5.65
CA ILE A 122 7.73 -6.16 -5.15
C ILE A 122 9.04 -6.22 -5.92
N LEU A 123 9.41 -5.16 -6.62
CA LEU A 123 10.64 -5.09 -7.42
C LEU A 123 11.82 -4.46 -6.65
N ASP A 124 12.94 -4.38 -7.34
CA ASP A 124 14.29 -4.22 -6.79
C ASP A 124 14.45 -2.98 -5.91
N ASN A 125 15.37 -3.06 -4.94
CA ASN A 125 15.72 -1.96 -4.02
C ASN A 125 14.54 -1.38 -3.24
N THR A 126 13.45 -2.13 -3.09
CA THR A 126 12.24 -1.64 -2.40
C THR A 126 12.27 -2.00 -0.92
N THR A 127 11.87 -1.06 -0.07
CA THR A 127 11.74 -1.30 1.37
C THR A 127 10.29 -1.28 1.82
N VAL A 128 9.87 -2.32 2.53
CA VAL A 128 8.54 -2.39 3.18
C VAL A 128 8.74 -2.46 4.68
N TYR A 129 8.35 -1.39 5.37
CA TYR A 129 8.45 -1.26 6.81
C TYR A 129 7.30 -1.97 7.56
N GLN A 130 7.49 -2.17 8.85
CA GLN A 130 6.64 -3.01 9.69
C GLN A 130 5.17 -2.60 9.78
N ASN A 131 4.33 -3.55 10.20
CA ASN A 131 2.88 -3.35 10.41
C ASN A 131 2.14 -2.93 9.13
N SER A 132 2.58 -3.41 7.98
CA SER A 132 2.02 -3.04 6.68
C SER A 132 1.21 -4.18 6.08
N TYR A 133 0.08 -3.82 5.46
CA TYR A 133 -0.76 -4.74 4.71
C TYR A 133 -0.73 -4.35 3.24
N ILE A 134 -0.40 -5.30 2.37
CA ILE A 134 -0.38 -5.12 0.93
C ILE A 134 -1.36 -6.13 0.32
N GLY A 135 -2.45 -5.61 -0.25
CA GLY A 135 -3.56 -6.41 -0.78
C GLY A 135 -3.21 -7.17 -2.06
N GLU A 136 -4.07 -8.12 -2.39
CA GLU A 136 -3.94 -9.01 -3.55
C GLU A 136 -3.68 -8.23 -4.84
N GLY A 137 -2.80 -8.77 -5.68
CA GLY A 137 -2.51 -8.24 -7.01
C GLY A 137 -1.82 -6.88 -7.00
N THR A 138 -1.38 -6.38 -5.85
CA THR A 138 -0.65 -5.11 -5.79
C THR A 138 0.76 -5.24 -6.34
N PHE A 139 1.13 -4.31 -7.21
CA PHE A 139 2.47 -4.19 -7.78
C PHE A 139 3.20 -2.98 -7.19
N ILE A 140 4.45 -3.19 -6.77
CA ILE A 140 5.35 -2.17 -6.23
C ILE A 140 6.65 -2.19 -7.05
N GLY A 141 6.89 -1.10 -7.78
CA GLY A 141 8.05 -0.93 -8.66
C GLY A 141 9.33 -0.59 -7.92
N ASN A 142 10.44 -0.56 -8.67
CA ASN A 142 11.80 -0.39 -8.15
C ASN A 142 11.97 0.85 -7.28
N ASP A 143 12.93 0.82 -6.36
CA ASP A 143 13.35 1.95 -5.53
C ASP A 143 12.19 2.59 -4.72
N SER A 144 11.14 1.81 -4.42
CA SER A 144 9.98 2.29 -3.68
C SER A 144 10.17 2.15 -2.17
N LEU A 145 9.41 2.92 -1.41
CA LEU A 145 9.40 2.84 0.05
C LEU A 145 7.97 2.82 0.56
N ILE A 146 7.62 1.76 1.29
CA ILE A 146 6.35 1.63 2.00
C ILE A 146 6.64 1.76 3.49
N GLY A 147 6.32 2.91 4.08
CA GLY A 147 6.57 3.18 5.49
C GLY A 147 5.64 2.41 6.42
N SER A 148 5.97 2.43 7.71
CA SER A 148 5.30 1.59 8.71
C SER A 148 3.81 1.90 8.83
N ASN A 149 3.01 0.93 9.28
CA ASN A 149 1.58 1.13 9.58
C ASN A 149 0.77 1.60 8.35
N THR A 150 1.10 1.04 7.19
CA THR A 150 0.45 1.37 5.90
C THR A 150 -0.50 0.25 5.49
N TYR A 151 -1.72 0.62 5.12
CA TYR A 151 -2.68 -0.26 4.47
C TYR A 151 -2.74 0.08 3.00
N ILE A 152 -2.43 -0.89 2.13
CA ILE A 152 -2.63 -0.81 0.69
C ILE A 152 -3.61 -1.92 0.32
N GLY A 153 -4.75 -1.55 -0.24
CA GLY A 153 -5.79 -2.45 -0.71
C GLY A 153 -5.34 -3.26 -1.92
N ASN A 154 -6.29 -3.92 -2.56
CA ASN A 154 -6.05 -4.82 -3.68
C ASN A 154 -5.82 -4.06 -4.99
N ASN A 155 -5.07 -4.67 -5.90
CA ASN A 155 -4.94 -4.27 -7.30
C ASN A 155 -4.36 -2.85 -7.49
N ASN A 156 -3.52 -2.41 -6.55
CA ASN A 156 -2.82 -1.14 -6.67
C ASN A 156 -1.56 -1.27 -7.53
N ILE A 157 -1.21 -0.21 -8.27
CA ILE A 157 0.02 -0.13 -9.04
C ILE A 157 0.81 1.07 -8.54
N LEU A 158 1.96 0.79 -7.96
CA LEU A 158 2.94 1.79 -7.57
C LEU A 158 4.13 1.59 -8.51
N LYS A 159 4.39 2.55 -9.40
CA LYS A 159 5.58 2.50 -10.26
C LYS A 159 6.85 2.80 -9.45
N GLU A 160 7.94 3.03 -10.14
CA GLU A 160 9.25 3.22 -9.52
C GLU A 160 9.30 4.50 -8.68
N LYS A 161 10.08 4.46 -7.60
CA LYS A 161 10.33 5.60 -6.70
C LYS A 161 9.07 6.15 -6.03
N VAL A 162 8.06 5.30 -5.82
CA VAL A 162 6.88 5.70 -5.06
C VAL A 162 7.19 5.58 -3.57
N ILE A 163 6.99 6.68 -2.85
CA ILE A 163 7.19 6.76 -1.40
C ILE A 163 5.83 6.92 -0.74
N ILE A 164 5.42 5.93 0.03
CA ILE A 164 4.26 6.01 0.89
C ILE A 164 4.74 6.10 2.32
N ASN A 165 4.22 7.11 3.02
CA ASN A 165 4.50 7.39 4.41
C ASN A 165 5.96 7.82 4.65
N GLU A 166 6.44 7.70 5.89
CA GLU A 166 7.85 7.84 6.26
C GLU A 166 8.30 6.51 6.88
N GLY A 167 9.57 6.12 6.68
CA GLY A 167 10.05 4.75 6.92
C GLY A 167 9.63 4.12 8.26
N HIS A 168 10.43 4.33 9.31
CA HIS A 168 10.00 3.95 10.65
C HIS A 168 9.13 5.03 11.27
N LEU A 169 7.91 4.64 11.59
CA LEU A 169 6.93 5.51 12.18
C LEU A 169 6.53 4.93 13.53
N PRO A 170 6.78 5.65 14.65
CA PRO A 170 6.48 5.11 15.97
C PRO A 170 4.96 4.92 16.11
N SER A 171 4.55 3.85 16.77
CA SER A 171 3.14 3.51 17.03
C SER A 171 2.33 4.64 17.69
N LYS A 172 3.01 5.59 18.35
CA LYS A 172 2.45 6.76 19.03
C LYS A 172 2.51 8.05 18.22
N ILE A 173 2.52 7.98 16.89
CA ILE A 173 2.46 9.16 16.04
C ILE A 173 1.34 10.10 16.45
N LEU A 174 0.17 9.58 16.80
CA LEU A 174 -0.97 10.40 17.21
C LEU A 174 -0.78 11.10 18.57
N ASP A 175 0.12 10.61 19.44
CA ASP A 175 0.45 11.27 20.71
C ASP A 175 1.50 12.39 20.52
N ARG A 176 2.37 12.27 19.50
CA ARG A 176 3.36 13.31 19.13
C ARG A 176 2.84 14.31 18.09
N ILE A 177 1.81 13.91 17.34
CA ILE A 177 1.13 14.76 16.38
C ILE A 177 0.24 15.71 17.14
N ASP A 178 0.75 16.93 17.27
CA ASP A 178 0.07 18.18 17.59
C ASP A 178 -1.44 18.03 17.82
N VAL A 179 -1.86 17.92 19.09
CA VAL A 179 -3.25 17.75 19.54
C VAL A 179 -4.20 18.81 18.95
N TYR A 180 -3.62 19.93 18.47
CA TYR A 180 -4.31 21.03 17.82
C TYR A 180 -4.55 20.84 16.30
N ARG A 181 -4.01 19.80 15.65
CA ARG A 181 -4.09 19.59 14.19
C ARG A 181 -4.99 18.41 13.81
N LYS A 182 -6.16 18.73 13.28
CA LYS A 182 -7.20 17.78 12.87
C LYS A 182 -7.01 17.28 11.44
N TYR A 183 -7.49 16.07 11.13
CA TYR A 183 -7.65 15.58 9.75
C TYR A 183 -8.51 16.55 8.92
N ALA A 184 -8.39 16.49 7.59
CA ALA A 184 -9.31 17.19 6.69
C ALA A 184 -10.78 16.83 6.99
N LEU A 185 -11.03 15.59 7.40
CA LEU A 185 -12.31 15.10 7.87
C LEU A 185 -12.19 14.70 9.35
N VAL A 186 -12.58 15.61 10.25
CA VAL A 186 -12.38 15.48 11.71
C VAL A 186 -12.97 14.18 12.28
N SER A 187 -14.08 13.68 11.72
CA SER A 187 -14.67 12.41 12.17
C SER A 187 -13.75 11.20 11.98
N PHE A 188 -12.72 11.30 11.13
CA PHE A 188 -11.74 10.23 10.92
C PHE A 188 -10.67 10.21 12.01
N ASP A 189 -10.43 11.32 12.71
CA ASP A 189 -9.44 11.41 13.79
C ASP A 189 -9.68 10.33 14.85
N ALA A 190 -10.95 10.09 15.20
CA ALA A 190 -11.33 9.10 16.20
C ALA A 190 -10.98 7.67 15.77
N TRP A 191 -11.12 7.36 14.48
CA TRP A 191 -10.78 6.05 13.95
C TRP A 191 -9.27 5.81 13.99
N PHE A 192 -8.49 6.75 13.43
CA PHE A 192 -7.03 6.67 13.38
C PHE A 192 -6.40 6.52 14.78
N ARG A 193 -6.94 7.16 15.82
CA ARG A 193 -6.50 7.00 17.23
C ARG A 193 -6.53 5.57 17.76
N THR A 194 -7.33 4.71 17.14
CA THR A 194 -7.52 3.32 17.60
C THR A 194 -7.08 2.29 16.57
N SER A 195 -6.76 2.73 15.35
CA SER A 195 -6.31 1.88 14.24
C SER A 195 -4.82 1.59 14.35
N MET A 196 -4.41 0.41 13.89
CA MET A 196 -2.99 0.12 13.66
C MET A 196 -2.44 0.81 12.42
N PHE A 197 -3.30 1.23 11.48
CA PHE A 197 -2.88 1.85 10.23
C PHE A 197 -3.05 3.35 10.29
N HIS A 198 -2.04 4.06 9.79
CA HIS A 198 -2.04 5.53 9.75
C HIS A 198 -2.21 6.07 8.33
N THR A 199 -1.83 5.31 7.31
CA THR A 199 -2.03 5.69 5.91
C THR A 199 -2.82 4.59 5.22
N ILE A 200 -3.92 4.96 4.57
CA ILE A 200 -4.87 4.04 3.93
C ILE A 200 -4.92 4.37 2.45
N ILE A 201 -4.57 3.39 1.62
CA ILE A 201 -4.78 3.41 0.17
C ILE A 201 -5.72 2.26 -0.12
N ASP A 202 -6.89 2.57 -0.63
CA ASP A 202 -7.93 1.61 -0.98
C ASP A 202 -7.59 0.90 -2.30
N ASP A 203 -8.53 0.13 -2.84
CA ASP A 203 -8.31 -0.72 -4.00
C ASP A 203 -8.10 0.08 -5.31
N GLN A 204 -7.38 -0.51 -6.27
CA GLN A 204 -7.32 -0.06 -7.67
C GLN A 204 -6.82 1.38 -7.90
N ASN A 205 -5.83 1.83 -7.13
CA ASN A 205 -5.15 3.10 -7.42
C ASN A 205 -3.89 2.89 -8.26
N PHE A 206 -3.55 3.90 -9.06
CA PHE A 206 -2.32 3.95 -9.85
C PHE A 206 -1.49 5.16 -9.43
N PHE A 207 -0.24 4.91 -9.07
CA PHE A 207 0.76 5.92 -8.79
C PHE A 207 1.87 5.79 -9.81
N ASP A 208 2.05 6.82 -10.63
CA ASP A 208 3.16 6.87 -11.57
C ASP A 208 4.50 7.14 -10.85
N ILE A 209 5.56 7.32 -11.63
CA ILE A 209 6.93 7.43 -11.13
C ILE A 209 7.08 8.63 -10.18
N ASN A 210 7.85 8.44 -9.11
CA ASN A 210 8.25 9.49 -8.17
C ASN A 210 7.08 10.16 -7.42
N CYS A 211 6.00 9.41 -7.13
CA CYS A 211 4.92 9.91 -6.29
C CYS A 211 5.27 9.82 -4.80
N VAL A 212 4.86 10.82 -4.02
CA VAL A 212 5.09 10.89 -2.57
C VAL A 212 3.76 11.08 -1.84
N ILE A 213 3.38 10.09 -1.03
CA ILE A 213 2.19 10.12 -0.19
C ILE A 213 2.63 10.23 1.27
N LYS A 214 2.29 11.32 1.95
CA LYS A 214 2.73 11.57 3.32
C LYS A 214 1.89 10.80 4.36
N PRO A 215 2.35 10.73 5.63
CA PRO A 215 1.62 10.06 6.70
C PRO A 215 0.21 10.63 6.90
N MET A 216 -0.70 9.81 7.41
CA MET A 216 -2.09 10.23 7.71
C MET A 216 -2.85 10.61 6.44
N VAL A 217 -2.68 9.87 5.34
CA VAL A 217 -3.45 10.11 4.12
C VAL A 217 -4.46 8.99 3.93
N THR A 218 -5.65 9.33 3.46
CA THR A 218 -6.66 8.36 3.00
C THR A 218 -6.92 8.58 1.52
N ILE A 219 -6.67 7.56 0.71
CA ILE A 219 -6.96 7.55 -0.73
C ILE A 219 -7.99 6.46 -0.97
N MET A 220 -9.18 6.86 -1.42
CA MET A 220 -10.25 5.94 -1.79
C MET A 220 -9.93 5.22 -3.09
N SER A 221 -10.78 4.28 -3.49
CA SER A 221 -10.52 3.46 -4.67
C SER A 221 -10.38 4.29 -5.95
N ASN A 222 -9.81 3.67 -6.98
CA ASN A 222 -9.97 4.12 -8.34
C ASN A 222 -9.34 5.48 -8.70
N ASN A 223 -8.25 5.90 -8.06
CA ASN A 223 -7.54 7.13 -8.42
C ASN A 223 -6.34 6.89 -9.34
N LEU A 224 -6.09 7.83 -10.24
CA LEU A 224 -4.92 7.87 -11.12
C LEU A 224 -4.05 9.08 -10.79
N PHE A 225 -2.86 8.86 -10.27
CA PHE A 225 -1.87 9.90 -9.99
C PHE A 225 -0.76 9.88 -11.04
N SER A 226 -0.57 11.01 -11.74
CA SER A 226 0.55 11.19 -12.66
C SER A 226 1.89 11.28 -11.93
N LEU A 227 2.97 11.30 -12.71
CA LEU A 227 4.34 11.42 -12.20
C LEU A 227 4.51 12.62 -11.26
N ASN A 228 5.45 12.50 -10.32
CA ASN A 228 5.78 13.53 -9.34
C ASN A 228 4.59 14.04 -8.49
N CYS A 229 3.53 13.24 -8.33
CA CYS A 229 2.44 13.58 -7.44
C CYS A 229 2.94 13.69 -6.00
N TYR A 230 2.50 14.70 -5.26
CA TYR A 230 2.74 14.86 -3.84
C TYR A 230 1.41 15.04 -3.11
N VAL A 231 1.14 14.17 -2.14
CA VAL A 231 -0.04 14.24 -1.26
C VAL A 231 0.40 14.47 0.17
N GLY A 232 0.18 15.68 0.67
CA GLY A 232 0.53 16.08 2.03
C GLY A 232 -0.31 15.38 3.10
N SER A 233 0.26 15.27 4.31
CA SER A 233 -0.38 14.59 5.44
C SER A 233 -1.79 15.07 5.76
N ARG A 234 -2.61 14.19 6.36
CA ARG A 234 -4.00 14.45 6.79
C ARG A 234 -4.96 14.81 5.66
N SER A 235 -4.59 14.44 4.44
CA SER A 235 -5.42 14.67 3.26
C SER A 235 -6.33 13.46 2.98
N HIS A 236 -7.48 13.74 2.40
CA HIS A 236 -8.43 12.75 1.92
C HIS A 236 -8.63 12.92 0.41
N ILE A 237 -8.41 11.85 -0.34
CA ILE A 237 -8.68 11.78 -1.77
C ILE A 237 -9.88 10.87 -1.97
N ASP A 238 -10.96 11.44 -2.49
CA ASP A 238 -12.19 10.76 -2.81
C ASP A 238 -12.00 9.75 -3.97
N ILE A 239 -13.02 8.95 -4.25
CA ILE A 239 -12.99 7.89 -5.25
C ILE A 239 -12.86 8.47 -6.66
N GLY A 240 -12.15 7.79 -7.56
CA GLY A 240 -12.30 8.01 -9.00
C GLY A 240 -11.64 9.26 -9.58
N ASN A 241 -10.69 9.90 -8.89
CA ASN A 241 -10.05 11.11 -9.40
C ASN A 241 -8.89 10.78 -10.34
N MET A 242 -8.78 11.54 -11.43
CA MET A 242 -7.64 11.52 -12.33
C MET A 242 -6.83 12.81 -12.19
N PHE A 243 -5.55 12.69 -11.83
CA PHE A 243 -4.59 13.78 -11.76
C PHE A 243 -3.67 13.69 -12.98
N SER A 244 -3.99 14.45 -14.03
CA SER A 244 -3.28 14.43 -15.31
C SER A 244 -2.01 15.29 -15.36
N GLN A 245 -1.70 15.99 -14.27
CA GLN A 245 -0.55 16.87 -14.13
C GLN A 245 0.08 16.64 -12.75
N ASN A 246 1.38 16.92 -12.65
CA ASN A 246 2.12 16.89 -11.38
C ASN A 246 1.36 17.75 -10.35
N ILE A 247 0.75 17.09 -9.36
CA ILE A 247 -0.01 17.76 -8.34
C ILE A 247 0.81 17.85 -7.07
N TYR A 248 0.88 19.04 -6.49
CA TYR A 248 1.42 19.25 -5.15
C TYR A 248 0.28 19.62 -4.21
N LEU A 249 -0.29 18.62 -3.54
CA LEU A 249 -1.33 18.81 -2.53
C LEU A 249 -0.67 19.06 -1.16
N PRO A 250 -0.83 20.24 -0.55
CA PRO A 250 -0.31 20.48 0.79
C PRO A 250 -1.05 19.64 1.84
N ARG A 251 -0.67 19.78 3.11
CA ARG A 251 -1.33 19.09 4.23
C ARG A 251 -2.79 19.53 4.40
N ASN A 252 -3.63 18.64 4.93
CA ASN A 252 -5.02 18.89 5.31
C ASN A 252 -5.94 19.28 4.13
N PHE A 253 -5.83 18.58 3.01
CA PHE A 253 -6.69 18.80 1.86
C PHE A 253 -7.74 17.70 1.68
N LEU A 254 -8.91 18.10 1.21
CA LEU A 254 -9.95 17.22 0.69
C LEU A 254 -10.00 17.41 -0.83
N VAL A 255 -9.81 16.32 -1.58
CA VAL A 255 -10.10 16.28 -3.01
C VAL A 255 -11.39 15.50 -3.20
N ALA A 256 -12.45 16.17 -3.65
CA ALA A 256 -13.77 15.58 -3.82
C ALA A 256 -14.12 15.42 -5.31
N ASN A 257 -14.66 14.26 -5.67
CA ASN A 257 -15.08 13.95 -7.03
C ASN A 257 -16.55 14.31 -7.24
N TYR A 258 -16.84 15.14 -8.23
CA TYR A 258 -18.20 15.55 -8.60
C TYR A 258 -18.70 14.81 -9.86
N GLY A 259 -18.07 13.69 -10.22
CA GLY A 259 -18.36 12.89 -11.40
C GLY A 259 -17.50 13.33 -12.58
N CYS A 260 -17.86 14.44 -13.23
CA CYS A 260 -17.15 14.94 -14.42
C CYS A 260 -15.92 15.79 -14.09
N PHE A 261 -15.82 16.29 -12.86
CA PHE A 261 -14.73 17.15 -12.42
C PHE A 261 -14.42 16.90 -10.94
N LYS A 262 -13.27 17.38 -10.50
CA LYS A 262 -12.81 17.31 -9.11
C LYS A 262 -12.71 18.71 -8.52
N LYS A 263 -12.97 18.83 -7.22
CA LYS A 263 -12.80 20.07 -6.47
C LYS A 263 -11.85 19.87 -5.30
N PHE A 264 -11.06 20.91 -5.03
CA PHE A 264 -10.08 20.92 -3.97
C PHE A 264 -10.57 21.82 -2.84
N PHE A 265 -10.50 21.30 -1.63
CA PHE A 265 -10.89 22.02 -0.43
C PHE A 265 -9.79 21.94 0.61
N ARG A 266 -9.55 23.05 1.29
CA ARG A 266 -8.79 23.05 2.53
C ARG A 266 -9.78 23.22 3.68
N ILE A 267 -10.04 22.12 4.36
CA ILE A 267 -11.06 22.10 5.42
C ILE A 267 -10.49 22.72 6.69
N LYS A 268 -11.17 23.76 7.20
CA LYS A 268 -10.84 24.45 8.45
C LYS A 268 -11.94 24.26 9.49
N ASP A 269 -11.58 24.37 10.77
CA ASP A 269 -12.56 24.45 11.85
C ASP A 269 -13.30 25.80 11.78
N LYS A 270 -14.57 25.82 12.23
CA LYS A 270 -15.41 27.03 12.28
C LYS A 270 -14.72 28.17 13.03
N ALA A 271 -13.95 27.83 14.07
CA ALA A 271 -13.20 28.79 14.88
C ALA A 271 -12.04 29.49 14.14
N PHE A 272 -11.54 28.94 13.03
CA PHE A 272 -10.36 29.43 12.30
C PHE A 272 -10.69 30.00 10.91
N LEU A 273 -11.97 30.21 10.60
CA LEU A 273 -12.37 30.86 9.36
C LEU A 273 -12.21 32.39 9.49
N SER A 274 -11.18 32.94 8.85
CA SER A 274 -11.14 34.38 8.51
C SER A 274 -12.25 34.72 7.51
N HIS A 275 -12.62 36.00 7.39
CA HIS A 275 -13.65 36.55 6.47
C HIS A 275 -13.46 36.21 4.97
N THR A 276 -12.48 35.40 4.60
CA THR A 276 -12.18 34.89 3.24
C THR A 276 -13.05 33.70 2.84
N ASN A 277 -14.30 33.64 3.32
CA ASN A 277 -15.24 32.62 2.90
C ASN A 277 -15.61 32.86 1.43
N GLY A 278 -15.33 31.88 0.57
CA GLY A 278 -16.02 31.74 -0.72
C GLY A 278 -15.21 32.02 -1.98
N PHE A 279 -13.97 32.52 -1.90
CA PHE A 279 -13.12 32.68 -3.08
C PHE A 279 -12.31 31.43 -3.38
N GLU A 280 -12.10 31.15 -4.67
CA GLU A 280 -11.12 30.16 -5.11
C GLU A 280 -9.71 30.75 -5.03
N ILE A 281 -8.79 30.01 -4.41
CA ILE A 281 -7.38 30.37 -4.24
C ILE A 281 -6.58 29.50 -5.19
N TYR A 282 -5.77 30.13 -6.05
CA TYR A 282 -4.82 29.45 -6.91
C TYR A 282 -3.46 29.33 -6.20
N ASN A 283 -2.88 28.13 -6.17
CA ASN A 283 -1.58 27.88 -5.53
C ASN A 283 -0.45 27.56 -6.53
N GLY A 284 -0.66 27.81 -7.82
CA GLY A 284 0.28 27.43 -8.88
C GLY A 284 0.00 26.07 -9.52
N TYR A 285 -0.72 25.17 -8.84
CA TYR A 285 -1.02 23.83 -9.35
C TYR A 285 -2.52 23.62 -9.59
N PHE A 286 -3.35 24.14 -8.69
CA PHE A 286 -4.81 24.04 -8.77
C PHE A 286 -5.48 25.17 -8.01
N SER A 287 -6.77 25.37 -8.30
CA SER A 287 -7.65 26.24 -7.52
C SER A 287 -8.32 25.45 -6.41
N TYR A 288 -8.37 26.00 -5.20
CA TYR A 288 -9.04 25.39 -4.06
C TYR A 288 -9.84 26.39 -3.24
N ARG A 289 -10.82 25.89 -2.49
CA ARG A 289 -11.60 26.71 -1.55
C ARG A 289 -11.21 26.41 -0.12
N GLU A 290 -10.97 27.44 0.68
CA GLU A 290 -10.90 27.29 2.14
C GLU A 290 -12.31 27.39 2.72
N CYS A 291 -12.76 26.35 3.41
CA CYS A 291 -14.12 26.29 3.96
C CYS A 291 -14.24 25.27 5.09
N THR A 292 -15.42 25.22 5.73
CA THR A 292 -15.80 24.07 6.56
C THR A 292 -16.34 22.93 5.70
N ILE A 293 -16.42 21.73 6.27
CA ILE A 293 -17.02 20.56 5.60
C ILE A 293 -18.50 20.79 5.23
N ASP A 294 -19.20 21.66 5.97
CA ASP A 294 -20.60 22.03 5.71
C ASP A 294 -20.79 22.75 4.36
N SER A 295 -19.71 23.31 3.79
CA SER A 295 -19.75 23.99 2.49
C SER A 295 -19.59 23.05 1.29
N VAL A 296 -19.28 21.77 1.54
CA VAL A 296 -19.25 20.73 0.50
C VAL A 296 -20.67 20.28 0.22
N ASP A 297 -20.98 20.05 -1.07
CA ASP A 297 -22.31 19.57 -1.51
C ASP A 297 -22.75 18.36 -0.68
N TYR A 298 -24.00 18.36 -0.23
CA TYR A 298 -24.47 17.38 0.75
C TYR A 298 -24.38 15.94 0.21
N ARG A 299 -24.68 15.71 -1.07
CA ARG A 299 -24.62 14.36 -1.67
C ARG A 299 -23.19 13.87 -1.78
N VAL A 300 -22.29 14.77 -2.17
CA VAL A 300 -20.85 14.47 -2.27
C VAL A 300 -20.28 14.18 -0.88
N LYS A 301 -20.60 15.02 0.10
CA LYS A 301 -20.18 14.86 1.49
C LYS A 301 -20.67 13.53 2.07
N ASP A 302 -21.96 13.22 1.93
CA ASP A 302 -22.55 11.99 2.47
C ASP A 302 -21.94 10.75 1.81
N ARG A 303 -21.69 10.77 0.50
CA ARG A 303 -20.95 9.70 -0.19
C ARG A 303 -19.56 9.51 0.38
N ILE A 304 -18.80 10.60 0.55
CA ILE A 304 -17.43 10.56 1.09
C ILE A 304 -17.39 9.91 2.48
N PHE A 305 -18.32 10.29 3.36
CA PHE A 305 -18.39 9.69 4.69
C PHE A 305 -18.83 8.23 4.65
N PHE A 306 -19.83 7.90 3.83
CA PHE A 306 -20.34 6.54 3.71
C PHE A 306 -19.27 5.56 3.20
N GLN A 307 -18.58 5.89 2.10
CA GLN A 307 -17.57 5.01 1.52
C GLN A 307 -16.36 4.84 2.44
N ALA A 308 -15.89 5.91 3.09
CA ALA A 308 -14.77 5.83 4.01
C ALA A 308 -15.14 5.04 5.27
N GLY A 309 -16.36 5.23 5.79
CA GLY A 309 -16.89 4.44 6.90
C GLY A 309 -16.97 2.95 6.59
N ASN A 310 -17.40 2.58 5.38
CA ASN A 310 -17.41 1.19 4.93
C ASN A 310 -16.00 0.60 4.83
N LEU A 311 -15.05 1.35 4.27
CA LEU A 311 -13.65 0.93 4.19
C LEU A 311 -13.05 0.72 5.58
N PHE A 312 -13.24 1.67 6.49
CA PHE A 312 -12.75 1.57 7.87
C PHE A 312 -13.36 0.38 8.62
N SER A 313 -14.65 0.12 8.43
CA SER A 313 -15.33 -1.04 9.03
C SER A 313 -14.81 -2.36 8.46
N LYS A 314 -14.54 -2.43 7.15
CA LYS A 314 -13.91 -3.58 6.50
C LYS A 314 -12.50 -3.82 7.08
N ILE A 315 -11.70 -2.77 7.21
CA ILE A 315 -10.36 -2.88 7.81
C ILE A 315 -10.47 -3.37 9.27
N ASP A 316 -11.36 -2.80 10.08
CA ASP A 316 -11.55 -3.20 11.48
C ASP A 316 -12.02 -4.66 11.63
N SER A 317 -12.78 -5.20 10.67
CA SER A 317 -13.23 -6.60 10.71
C SER A 317 -12.09 -7.60 10.50
N VAL A 318 -11.04 -7.20 9.76
CA VAL A 318 -9.86 -8.06 9.49
C VAL A 318 -8.75 -7.77 10.49
N PHE A 319 -8.59 -6.50 10.87
CA PHE A 319 -7.55 -5.99 11.77
C PHE A 319 -8.20 -5.35 13.00
N PRO A 320 -8.74 -6.15 13.94
CA PRO A 320 -9.45 -5.62 15.09
C PRO A 320 -8.55 -4.72 15.94
N ARG A 321 -9.14 -3.59 16.36
CA ARG A 321 -8.48 -2.53 17.15
C ARG A 321 -7.83 -3.08 18.41
N LYS A 322 -6.73 -2.44 18.86
CA LYS A 322 -5.92 -2.79 20.06
C LYS A 322 -5.12 -4.10 19.98
N LYS A 323 -5.12 -4.80 18.85
CA LYS A 323 -4.16 -5.87 18.54
C LYS A 323 -3.11 -5.31 17.58
N TYR A 324 -1.91 -5.03 18.08
CA TYR A 324 -0.79 -4.49 17.30
C TYR A 324 -0.11 -5.54 16.40
N LYS A 325 -0.82 -6.62 16.06
CA LYS A 325 -0.29 -7.71 15.24
C LYS A 325 -1.31 -8.01 14.16
N ILE A 326 -0.83 -8.15 12.93
CA ILE A 326 -1.61 -8.70 11.83
C ILE A 326 -1.81 -10.18 12.18
N LEU A 327 -2.94 -10.47 12.82
CA LEU A 327 -3.28 -11.82 13.22
C LEU A 327 -3.78 -12.57 11.99
N PHE A 328 -2.98 -13.51 11.52
CA PHE A 328 -3.46 -14.52 10.60
C PHE A 328 -4.20 -15.59 11.40
N THR A 329 -5.46 -15.84 11.09
CA THR A 329 -6.13 -17.09 11.47
C THR A 329 -5.57 -18.17 10.55
N THR A 330 -4.73 -19.02 11.13
CA THR A 330 -4.17 -20.26 10.54
C THR A 330 -5.19 -21.07 9.78
#